data_AF-S3DBN3-F1
#
_entry.id   AF-S3DBN3-F1
#
_cell.length_a   1.000
_cell.length_b   1.000
_cell.length_c   1.000
_cell.angle_alpha   90.00
_cell.angle_beta   90.00
_cell.angle_gamma   90.00
#
_symmetry.space_group_name_H-M   'P 1'
#
loop_
_entity.id
_entity.type
_entity.pdbx_description
1 polymer ?
#
loop_
_entity_poly.entity_id
_entity_poly.type
_entity_poly.pdbx_seq_one_letter_code
_entity_poly.pdbx_strand_id
1 'polypeptide(L)'
;MWKESDGTLFVVMERLPGQPLDALWPSLPEADKTTILQKTRSILDVIRTIPPPDFFGSVDKRHIPHHLFYWPEYPEEISGPYTGEHALIQGLVKKSKLTAKDNGRYSYLADFFQEQITSCPFCWWKETRLYSLGFATEEHFGRESVRHGWQD
;
A
#
# COMPACT_ATOMS: atom_id res chain seq x y z
N MET A 1 -11.77 -21.04 -12.70
CA MET A 1 -11.18 -20.38 -13.88
C MET A 1 -11.40 -21.31 -15.06
N TRP A 2 -12.14 -20.88 -16.07
CA TRP A 2 -12.40 -21.67 -17.29
C TRP A 2 -11.43 -21.21 -18.37
N LYS A 3 -10.87 -22.14 -19.13
CA LYS A 3 -9.91 -21.84 -20.21
C LYS A 3 -10.40 -22.48 -21.49
N GLU A 4 -10.55 -21.67 -22.53
CA GLU A 4 -10.91 -22.14 -23.87
C GLU A 4 -9.71 -22.69 -24.65
N SER A 5 -9.99 -23.44 -25.71
CA SER A 5 -8.95 -24.04 -26.57
C SER A 5 -8.06 -23.02 -27.28
N ASP A 6 -8.54 -21.79 -27.46
CA ASP A 6 -7.79 -20.67 -28.06
C ASP A 6 -6.86 -19.97 -27.05
N GLY A 7 -6.91 -20.35 -25.77
CA GLY A 7 -6.12 -19.77 -24.68
C GLY A 7 -6.84 -18.70 -23.87
N THR A 8 -8.08 -18.31 -24.23
CA THR A 8 -8.84 -17.30 -23.50
C THR A 8 -9.22 -17.77 -22.10
N LEU A 9 -9.05 -16.89 -21.10
CA LEU A 9 -9.30 -17.16 -19.69
C LEU A 9 -10.57 -16.45 -19.21
N PHE A 10 -11.46 -17.21 -18.57
CA PHE A 10 -12.72 -16.71 -18.02
C PHE A 10 -12.78 -16.92 -16.50
N VAL A 11 -13.27 -15.89 -15.81
CA VAL A 11 -13.67 -15.98 -14.41
C VAL A 11 -15.16 -16.24 -14.36
N VAL A 12 -15.53 -17.50 -14.18
CA VAL A 12 -16.92 -17.93 -14.00
C VAL A 12 -17.24 -17.85 -12.51
N MET A 13 -18.25 -17.07 -12.15
CA MET A 13 -18.71 -16.90 -10.77
C MET A 13 -20.24 -17.02 -10.71
N GLU A 14 -20.75 -17.39 -9.54
CA GLU A 14 -22.18 -17.36 -9.28
C GLU A 14 -22.71 -15.91 -9.32
N ARG A 15 -23.82 -15.70 -10.03
CA ARG A 15 -24.48 -14.40 -10.06
C ARG A 15 -25.25 -14.20 -8.76
N LEU A 16 -24.73 -13.33 -7.89
CA LEU A 16 -25.48 -12.88 -6.71
C LEU A 16 -26.70 -12.05 -7.17
N PRO A 17 -27.93 -12.48 -6.87
CA PRO A 17 -29.13 -11.73 -7.25
C PRO A 17 -29.21 -10.45 -6.42
N GLY A 18 -29.49 -9.33 -7.07
CA GLY A 18 -29.62 -8.05 -6.41
C GLY A 18 -29.81 -6.91 -7.40
N GLN A 19 -30.16 -5.75 -6.86
CA GLN A 19 -30.13 -4.49 -7.59
C GLN A 19 -28.84 -3.75 -7.24
N PRO A 20 -28.25 -3.02 -8.21
CA PRO A 20 -27.01 -2.34 -7.96
C PRO A 20 -27.26 -1.15 -7.01
N LEU A 21 -26.30 -0.91 -6.11
CA LEU A 21 -26.48 0.04 -5.01
C LEU A 21 -26.65 1.48 -5.52
N ASP A 22 -26.02 1.83 -6.63
CA ASP A 22 -26.13 3.14 -7.29
C ASP A 22 -27.55 3.48 -7.74
N ALA A 23 -28.29 2.50 -8.26
CA ALA A 23 -29.69 2.68 -8.66
C ALA A 23 -30.62 2.87 -7.46
N LEU A 24 -30.33 2.22 -6.34
CA LEU A 24 -31.12 2.31 -5.10
C LEU A 24 -30.73 3.50 -4.22
N TRP A 25 -29.49 3.98 -4.31
CA TRP A 25 -28.96 5.01 -3.41
C TRP A 25 -29.83 6.28 -3.29
N PRO A 26 -30.40 6.83 -4.38
CA PRO A 26 -31.24 8.03 -4.30
C PRO A 26 -32.57 7.82 -3.57
N SER A 27 -33.13 6.60 -3.61
CA SER A 27 -34.44 6.28 -3.01
C SER A 27 -34.34 5.75 -1.58
N LEU A 28 -33.14 5.43 -1.10
CA LEU A 28 -32.93 4.88 0.23
C LEU A 28 -33.11 5.93 1.34
N PRO A 29 -33.83 5.59 2.42
CA PRO A 29 -33.84 6.35 3.66
C PRO A 29 -32.44 6.47 4.28
N GLU A 30 -32.21 7.54 5.04
CA GLU A 30 -30.90 7.80 5.64
C GLU A 30 -30.47 6.73 6.67
N ALA A 31 -31.44 6.14 7.39
CA ALA A 31 -31.20 5.03 8.31
C ALA A 31 -30.66 3.78 7.59
N ASP A 32 -31.18 3.49 6.39
CA ASP A 32 -30.74 2.35 5.59
C ASP A 32 -29.34 2.60 5.01
N LYS A 33 -29.06 3.81 4.53
CA LYS A 33 -27.71 4.20 4.10
C LYS A 33 -26.70 4.04 5.22
N THR A 34 -27.03 4.50 6.43
CA THR A 34 -26.17 4.35 7.61
C THR A 34 -25.87 2.88 7.89
N THR A 35 -26.89 2.03 7.84
CA THR A 35 -26.75 0.57 8.03
C THR A 35 -25.85 -0.05 6.95
N ILE A 36 -26.01 0.32 5.69
CA ILE A 36 -25.18 -0.15 4.57
C ILE A 36 -23.72 0.27 4.75
N LEU A 37 -23.47 1.51 5.16
CA LEU A 37 -22.13 2.02 5.41
C LEU A 37 -21.46 1.28 6.58
N GLN A 38 -22.19 1.03 7.67
CA GLN A 38 -21.70 0.25 8.80
C GLN A 38 -21.31 -1.17 8.38
N LYS A 39 -22.17 -1.87 7.62
CA LYS A 39 -21.86 -3.21 7.10
C LYS A 39 -20.64 -3.21 6.18
N THR A 40 -20.58 -2.25 5.25
CA THR A 40 -19.44 -2.10 4.33
C THR A 40 -18.14 -1.87 5.10
N ARG A 41 -18.18 -1.00 6.11
CA ARG A 41 -17.04 -0.77 7.01
C ARG A 41 -16.59 -2.07 7.68
N SER A 42 -17.51 -2.80 8.31
CA SER A 42 -17.18 -4.07 8.97
C SER A 42 -16.57 -5.10 8.02
N ILE A 43 -17.07 -5.21 6.79
CA ILE A 43 -16.51 -6.11 5.76
C ILE A 43 -15.08 -5.67 5.40
N LEU A 44 -14.86 -4.38 5.17
CA LEU A 44 -13.53 -3.86 4.85
C LEU A 44 -12.55 -4.02 6.02
N ASP A 45 -13.03 -3.88 7.25
CA ASP A 45 -12.21 -4.11 8.45
C ASP A 45 -11.76 -5.57 8.50
N VAL A 46 -12.65 -6.53 8.22
CA VAL A 46 -12.30 -7.96 8.10
C VAL A 46 -11.31 -8.22 6.96
N ILE A 47 -11.51 -7.62 5.79
CA ILE A 47 -10.59 -7.81 4.66
C ILE A 47 -9.18 -7.29 5.03
N ARG A 48 -9.08 -6.19 5.77
CA ARG A 48 -7.81 -5.61 6.22
C ARG A 48 -7.10 -6.41 7.31
N THR A 49 -7.78 -7.35 7.97
CA THR A 49 -7.11 -8.27 8.91
C THR A 49 -6.37 -9.40 8.20
N ILE A 50 -6.65 -9.64 6.91
CA ILE A 50 -5.96 -10.66 6.12
C ILE A 50 -4.49 -10.22 5.95
N PRO A 51 -3.53 -11.03 6.42
CA PRO A 51 -2.12 -10.67 6.27
C PRO A 51 -1.75 -10.61 4.79
N PRO A 52 -0.98 -9.60 4.36
CA PRO A 52 -0.46 -9.58 3.00
C PRO A 52 0.47 -10.79 2.78
N PRO A 53 0.62 -11.27 1.54
CA PRO A 53 1.61 -12.29 1.23
C PRO A 53 3.02 -11.82 1.61
N ASP A 54 3.92 -12.76 1.94
CA ASP A 54 5.32 -12.47 2.31
C ASP A 54 6.18 -11.97 1.12
N PHE A 55 5.56 -11.68 -0.02
CA PHE A 55 6.21 -11.24 -1.23
C PHE A 55 5.39 -10.17 -1.96
N PHE A 56 6.09 -9.34 -2.73
CA PHE A 56 5.51 -8.35 -3.63
C PHE A 56 5.57 -8.88 -5.06
N GLY A 57 4.41 -9.20 -5.63
CA GLY A 57 4.32 -9.77 -6.97
C GLY A 57 2.87 -10.00 -7.38
N SER A 58 2.69 -10.53 -8.59
CA SER A 58 1.38 -11.02 -9.03
C SER A 58 0.95 -12.25 -8.22
N VAL A 59 -0.35 -12.57 -8.27
CA VAL A 59 -0.96 -13.74 -7.59
C VAL A 59 -0.28 -15.06 -7.99
N ASP A 60 0.23 -15.14 -9.22
CA ASP A 60 1.00 -16.29 -9.75
C ASP A 60 2.49 -16.27 -9.38
N LYS A 61 2.89 -15.44 -8.41
CA LYS A 61 4.28 -15.23 -7.96
C LYS A 61 5.20 -14.80 -9.10
N ARG A 62 4.69 -13.95 -10.00
CA ARG A 62 5.48 -13.32 -11.07
C ARG A 62 5.69 -11.84 -10.80
N HIS A 63 6.22 -11.15 -11.80
CA HIS A 63 6.41 -9.71 -11.79
C HIS A 63 5.15 -8.95 -11.34
N ILE A 64 5.37 -7.75 -10.80
CA ILE A 64 4.27 -6.87 -10.41
C ILE A 64 3.60 -6.33 -11.68
N PRO A 65 2.28 -6.53 -11.90
CA PRO A 65 1.59 -6.15 -13.12
C PRO A 65 1.24 -4.65 -13.10
N HIS A 66 2.25 -3.80 -13.02
CA HIS A 66 2.13 -2.36 -12.97
C HIS A 66 3.14 -1.72 -13.92
N HIS A 67 2.78 -0.60 -14.56
CA HIS A 67 3.63 0.07 -15.55
C HIS A 67 5.01 0.47 -14.98
N LEU A 68 5.07 0.79 -13.68
CA LEU A 68 6.33 1.04 -12.97
C LEU A 68 7.25 -0.18 -12.86
N PHE A 69 6.81 -1.40 -13.18
CA PHE A 69 7.63 -2.62 -13.21
C PHE A 69 7.72 -3.28 -14.59
N TYR A 70 7.15 -2.64 -15.62
CA TYR A 70 7.28 -3.08 -17.01
C TYR A 70 8.74 -3.05 -17.49
N TRP A 71 9.20 -4.14 -18.10
CA TRP A 71 10.48 -4.26 -18.80
C TRP A 71 10.37 -5.37 -19.84
N PRO A 72 11.07 -5.30 -20.99
CA PRO A 72 11.16 -6.44 -21.90
C PRO A 72 11.60 -7.70 -21.15
N GLU A 73 10.90 -8.82 -21.35
CA GLU A 73 11.22 -10.12 -20.75
C GLU A 73 11.07 -10.21 -19.21
N TYR A 74 10.72 -9.12 -18.52
CA TYR A 74 10.48 -9.08 -17.07
C TYR A 74 11.57 -9.76 -16.22
N PRO A 75 12.84 -9.31 -16.29
CA PRO A 75 13.90 -9.82 -15.43
C PRO A 75 13.54 -9.64 -13.95
N GLU A 76 13.69 -10.71 -13.16
CA GLU A 76 13.24 -10.78 -11.76
C GLU A 76 13.83 -9.66 -10.89
N GLU A 77 15.07 -9.26 -11.19
CA GLU A 77 15.81 -8.22 -10.47
C GLU A 77 15.20 -6.80 -10.59
N ILE A 78 14.31 -6.58 -11.56
CA ILE A 78 13.74 -5.27 -11.93
C ILE A 78 12.22 -5.30 -11.90
N SER A 79 11.63 -6.45 -12.21
CA SER A 79 10.19 -6.63 -12.34
C SER A 79 9.57 -7.44 -11.19
N GLY A 80 10.38 -8.11 -10.38
CA GLY A 80 9.94 -8.99 -9.31
C GLY A 80 9.63 -10.42 -9.81
N PRO A 81 9.08 -11.29 -8.95
CA PRO A 81 8.58 -10.99 -7.60
C PRO A 81 9.69 -10.65 -6.59
N TYR A 82 9.34 -9.94 -5.52
CA TYR A 82 10.29 -9.54 -4.47
C TYR A 82 9.93 -10.15 -3.12
N THR A 83 10.93 -10.66 -2.40
CA THR A 83 10.74 -11.11 -1.02
C THR A 83 11.10 -9.97 -0.07
N GLY A 84 10.09 -9.38 0.56
CA GLY A 84 10.27 -8.24 1.48
C GLY A 84 10.44 -6.88 0.81
N GLU A 85 10.25 -5.83 1.60
CA GLU A 85 10.21 -4.43 1.16
C GLU A 85 11.58 -3.97 0.62
N HIS A 86 12.66 -4.40 1.25
CA HIS A 86 14.01 -4.04 0.83
C HIS A 86 14.31 -4.50 -0.62
N ALA A 87 13.94 -5.74 -0.97
CA ALA A 87 14.14 -6.26 -2.31
C ALA A 87 13.31 -5.49 -3.36
N LEU A 88 12.07 -5.12 -3.01
CA LEU A 88 11.22 -4.27 -3.85
C LEU A 88 11.86 -2.91 -4.12
N ILE A 89 12.39 -2.26 -3.07
CA ILE A 89 13.05 -0.96 -3.19
C ILE A 89 14.29 -1.07 -4.09
N GLN A 90 15.12 -2.11 -3.90
CA GLN A 90 16.31 -2.33 -4.73
C GLN A 90 15.94 -2.53 -6.21
N GLY A 91 14.89 -3.30 -6.49
CA GLY A 91 14.40 -3.51 -7.86
C GLY A 91 13.90 -2.21 -8.49
N LEU A 92 13.16 -1.37 -7.74
CA LEU A 92 12.69 -0.07 -8.21
C LEU A 92 13.84 0.90 -8.51
N VAL A 93 14.84 0.94 -7.63
CA VAL A 93 16.06 1.75 -7.83
C VAL A 93 16.79 1.27 -9.09
N LYS A 94 17.01 -0.03 -9.23
CA LYS A 94 17.68 -0.62 -10.40
C LYS A 94 16.94 -0.29 -11.68
N LYS A 95 15.62 -0.41 -11.69
CA LYS A 95 14.79 0.01 -12.83
C LYS A 95 14.98 1.48 -13.16
N SER A 96 14.88 2.35 -12.16
CA SER A 96 15.01 3.80 -12.33
C SER A 96 16.37 4.18 -12.95
N LYS A 97 17.46 3.53 -12.49
CA LYS A 97 18.81 3.68 -13.04
C LYS A 97 18.89 3.25 -14.51
N LEU A 98 18.30 2.11 -14.85
CA LEU A 98 18.29 1.61 -16.22
C LEU A 98 17.46 2.50 -17.15
N THR A 99 16.28 2.94 -16.71
CA THR A 99 15.47 3.91 -17.46
C THR A 99 16.19 5.23 -17.66
N ALA A 100 16.93 5.73 -16.67
CA ALA A 100 17.75 6.93 -16.83
C ALA A 100 18.85 6.71 -17.89
N LYS A 101 19.57 5.59 -17.79
CA LYS A 101 20.63 5.20 -18.74
C LYS A 101 20.11 5.10 -20.17
N ASP A 102 18.99 4.42 -20.39
CA ASP A 102 18.37 4.26 -21.72
C ASP A 102 17.91 5.60 -22.31
N ASN A 103 17.54 6.55 -21.44
CA ASN A 103 17.19 7.93 -21.83
C ASN A 103 18.41 8.86 -21.94
N GLY A 104 19.64 8.36 -21.76
CA GLY A 104 20.87 9.17 -21.77
C GLY A 104 20.95 10.17 -20.62
N ARG A 105 20.31 9.88 -19.48
CA ARG A 105 20.23 10.74 -18.29
C ARG A 105 20.91 10.09 -17.09
N TYR A 106 21.37 10.93 -16.16
CA TYR A 106 21.82 10.49 -14.85
C TYR A 106 20.64 10.34 -13.87
N SER A 107 20.69 9.32 -13.02
CA SER A 107 19.60 8.92 -12.12
C SER A 107 19.67 9.58 -10.74
N TYR A 108 19.74 10.91 -10.67
CA TYR A 108 19.91 11.65 -9.40
C TYR A 108 18.91 11.24 -8.32
N LEU A 109 17.63 11.12 -8.69
CA LEU A 109 16.57 10.74 -7.76
C LEU A 109 16.72 9.28 -7.29
N ALA A 110 17.15 8.37 -8.17
CA ALA A 110 17.32 6.97 -7.79
C ALA A 110 18.44 6.82 -6.76
N ASP A 111 19.56 7.54 -6.94
CA ASP A 111 20.67 7.53 -5.98
C ASP A 111 20.26 8.15 -4.65
N PHE A 112 19.63 9.32 -4.70
CA PHE A 112 19.11 9.99 -3.50
C PHE A 112 18.16 9.08 -2.71
N PHE A 113 17.14 8.52 -3.36
CA PHE A 113 16.19 7.65 -2.67
C PHE A 113 16.81 6.33 -2.20
N GLN A 114 17.78 5.78 -2.95
CA GLN A 114 18.53 4.61 -2.50
C GLN A 114 19.24 4.91 -1.18
N GLU A 115 19.89 6.06 -1.04
CA GLU A 115 20.59 6.47 0.19
C GLU A 115 19.60 6.76 1.33
N GLN A 116 18.51 7.48 1.07
CA GLN A 116 17.57 7.89 2.11
C GLN A 116 16.68 6.75 2.62
N ILE A 117 16.22 5.87 1.73
CA ILE A 117 15.32 4.77 2.10
C ILE A 117 16.11 3.60 2.71
N THR A 118 17.35 3.35 2.23
CA THR A 118 18.16 2.24 2.74
C THR A 118 18.86 2.56 4.06
N SER A 119 19.09 3.84 4.38
CA SER A 119 19.82 4.25 5.60
C SER A 119 19.02 4.16 6.90
N CYS A 120 17.68 4.05 6.88
CA CYS A 120 16.92 3.70 8.08
C CYS A 120 15.58 2.98 7.80
N PRO A 121 15.57 1.63 7.75
CA PRO A 121 14.33 0.84 7.62
C PRO A 121 13.39 0.96 8.84
N PHE A 122 13.90 1.44 9.99
CA PHE A 122 13.21 1.38 11.28
C PHE A 122 12.66 2.74 11.77
N CYS A 123 13.06 3.86 11.16
CA CYS A 123 12.76 5.19 11.67
C CYS A 123 11.33 5.65 11.32
N TRP A 124 10.79 5.26 10.17
CA TRP A 124 9.49 5.77 9.70
C TRP A 124 8.27 5.03 10.26
N TRP A 125 8.43 3.78 10.72
CA TRP A 125 7.29 2.94 11.15
C TRP A 125 6.99 2.99 12.66
N LYS A 126 7.85 3.60 13.48
CA LYS A 126 7.56 3.76 14.92
C LYS A 126 6.65 4.94 15.23
N GLU A 127 6.61 5.96 14.38
CA GLU A 127 5.83 7.17 14.65
C GLU A 127 4.33 6.98 14.37
N THR A 128 3.94 6.11 13.43
CA THR A 128 2.53 5.94 13.03
C THR A 128 1.76 4.92 13.86
N ARG A 129 2.43 4.01 14.60
CA ARG A 129 1.76 3.04 15.48
C ARG A 129 1.39 3.59 16.85
N LEU A 130 1.96 4.73 17.27
CA LEU A 130 1.63 5.37 18.54
C LEU A 130 0.36 6.23 18.48
N TYR A 131 -0.12 6.61 17.30
CA TYR A 131 -1.35 7.42 17.17
C TYR A 131 -2.66 6.61 17.12
N SER A 132 -2.60 5.26 17.09
CA SER A 132 -3.81 4.41 17.07
C SER A 132 -4.19 3.78 18.41
N LEU A 133 -3.44 4.05 19.48
CA LEU A 133 -3.66 3.48 20.82
C LEU A 133 -3.80 4.52 21.95
N GLY A 134 -4.16 5.77 21.63
CA GLY A 134 -4.17 6.85 22.62
C GLY A 134 -5.32 7.85 22.48
N PHE A 135 -6.56 7.38 22.51
CA PHE A 135 -7.71 8.22 22.90
C PHE A 135 -8.37 7.59 24.12
N ALA A 136 -7.82 7.88 25.31
CA ALA A 136 -8.54 7.83 26.57
C ALA A 136 -7.81 8.69 27.62
N THR A 137 -8.53 9.73 28.07
CA THR A 137 -8.45 10.46 29.33
C THR A 137 -7.22 11.36 29.61
N GLU A 138 -7.46 12.66 29.43
CA GLU A 138 -7.02 13.73 30.36
C GLU A 138 -7.23 13.31 31.82
N GLU A 139 -6.22 13.49 32.68
CA GLU A 139 -6.30 14.22 33.96
C GLU A 139 -4.95 14.17 34.72
N HIS A 140 -4.53 15.36 35.21
CA HIS A 140 -3.70 15.62 36.39
C HIS A 140 -2.28 15.04 36.53
N PHE A 141 -1.27 15.90 36.32
CA PHE A 141 -0.17 16.28 37.26
C PHE A 141 0.87 17.03 36.41
N GLY A 142 1.48 18.17 36.73
CA GLY A 142 1.73 18.88 37.97
C GLY A 142 2.85 19.87 37.61
N ARG A 143 2.72 21.11 38.07
CA ARG A 143 3.65 22.22 37.80
C ARG A 143 5.07 21.89 38.25
N GLU A 144 6.06 22.25 37.45
CA GLU A 144 7.30 22.79 38.01
C GLU A 144 7.91 23.86 37.10
N SER A 145 7.96 25.06 37.66
CA SER A 145 8.54 26.27 37.11
C SER A 145 9.95 26.39 37.66
N VAL A 146 10.97 26.42 36.80
CA VAL A 146 12.26 27.03 37.15
C VAL A 146 12.72 27.90 35.99
N ARG A 147 12.68 29.22 36.26
CA ARG A 147 13.32 30.28 35.47
C ARG A 147 14.82 30.24 35.73
N HIS A 148 15.63 30.40 34.67
CA HIS A 148 16.93 31.10 34.62
C HIS A 148 17.27 31.19 33.12
N GLY A 149 17.73 32.26 32.49
CA GLY A 149 18.14 33.62 32.86
C GLY A 149 18.83 34.14 31.60
N TRP A 150 18.46 35.32 31.10
CA TRP A 150 19.08 35.96 29.93
C TRP A 150 20.30 36.79 30.39
N GLN A 151 21.39 36.72 29.64
CA GLN A 151 22.56 37.63 29.58
C GLN A 151 22.95 37.63 28.09
N ASP A 152 23.24 38.73 27.39
CA ASP A 152 23.09 40.18 27.57
C ASP A 152 22.79 40.76 26.17
#